data_AF-A0AA38HXI3-F1
#
_entry.id   AF-A0AA38HXI3-F1
#
_cell.length_a   1.000
_cell.length_b   1.000
_cell.length_c   1.000
_cell.angle_alpha   90.00
_cell.angle_beta   90.00
_cell.angle_gamma   90.00
#
_symmetry.space_group_name_H-M   'P 1'
#
loop_
_entity.id
_entity.type
_entity.pdbx_description
1 polymer ?
#
loop_
_entity_poly.entity_id
_entity_poly.type
_entity_poly.pdbx_seq_one_letter_code
_entity_poly.pdbx_strand_id
1 'polypeptide(L)'
;MIIYDSLTGKVEEFVHGHKACVRDVYWHPYRNEIITTSWDGRIGRWTYRDKTSARDNEPERRSQNSTNGPKFQPPQTPLRRSSRIASKKRSTRAD
;
A
#
# COMPACT_ATOMS: atom_id res chain seq x y z
N MET A 1 2.91 2.74 3.84
CA MET A 1 1.44 2.82 3.59
C MET A 1 1.07 1.75 2.56
N ILE A 2 -0.18 1.29 2.53
CA ILE A 2 -0.65 0.27 1.58
C ILE A 2 -1.89 0.81 0.87
N ILE A 3 -1.94 0.67 -0.45
CA ILE A 3 -3.08 1.00 -1.29
C ILE A 3 -3.80 -0.31 -1.64
N TYR A 4 -5.13 -0.28 -1.52
CA TYR A 4 -5.99 -1.41 -1.81
C TYR A 4 -6.98 -1.06 -2.91
N ASP A 5 -7.31 -2.05 -3.72
CA ASP A 5 -8.54 -1.99 -4.52
C ASP A 5 -9.74 -2.08 -3.58
N SER A 6 -10.61 -1.06 -3.63
CA SER A 6 -11.80 -0.98 -2.78
C SER A 6 -12.85 -2.05 -3.07
N LEU A 7 -12.91 -2.59 -4.29
CA LEU A 7 -13.90 -3.59 -4.70
C LEU A 7 -13.44 -5.00 -4.36
N THR A 8 -12.19 -5.33 -4.67
CA THR A 8 -11.65 -6.69 -4.47
C THR A 8 -10.92 -6.88 -3.13
N GLY A 9 -10.53 -5.78 -2.47
CA GLY A 9 -9.73 -5.80 -1.25
C GLY A 9 -8.27 -6.25 -1.46
N LYS A 10 -7.84 -6.44 -2.70
CA LYS A 10 -6.46 -6.82 -3.02
C LYS A 10 -5.51 -5.65 -2.77
N VAL A 11 -4.29 -5.97 -2.36
CA VAL A 11 -3.22 -4.98 -2.24
C VAL A 11 -2.75 -4.62 -3.64
N GLU A 12 -2.91 -3.36 -4.02
CA GLU A 12 -2.42 -2.82 -5.29
C GLU A 12 -0.97 -2.35 -5.15
N GLU A 13 -0.63 -1.66 -4.05
CA GLU A 13 0.70 -1.06 -3.91
C GLU A 13 1.16 -0.91 -2.45
N PHE A 14 2.47 -1.07 -2.24
CA PHE A 14 3.16 -0.70 -1.01
C PHE A 14 3.92 0.60 -1.21
N VAL A 15 3.44 1.65 -0.55
CA VAL A 15 3.99 3.00 -0.65
C VAL A 15 4.99 3.22 0.49
N HIS A 16 6.26 3.37 0.13
CA HIS A 16 7.39 3.55 1.04
C HIS A 16 7.88 5.00 1.00
N GLY A 17 8.17 5.60 2.16
CA GLY A 17 8.79 6.93 2.20
C GLY A 17 8.86 7.56 3.59
N HIS A 18 7.80 7.42 4.39
CA HIS A 18 7.83 7.88 5.77
C HIS A 18 8.73 6.98 6.63
N LYS A 19 9.49 7.62 7.53
CA LYS A 19 10.45 6.97 8.44
C LYS A 19 9.86 6.72 9.83
N ALA A 20 8.65 7.20 10.10
CA ALA A 20 7.92 6.99 11.33
C ALA A 20 6.43 6.75 11.02
N CYS A 21 5.62 6.60 12.08
CA CYS A 21 4.20 6.33 11.92
C CYS A 21 3.47 7.50 11.23
N VAL A 22 2.70 7.16 10.20
CA VAL A 22 1.74 8.06 9.55
C VAL A 22 0.54 8.26 10.47
N ARG A 23 0.08 9.50 10.60
CA ARG A 23 -1.02 9.91 11.48
C ARG A 23 -2.30 10.15 10.71
N ASP A 24 -2.23 10.94 9.64
CA ASP A 24 -3.38 11.25 8.81
C ASP A 24 -3.09 10.99 7.32
N VAL A 25 -4.16 10.75 6.57
CA VAL A 25 -4.17 10.55 5.12
C VAL A 25 -5.37 11.30 4.56
N TYR A 26 -5.14 12.10 3.51
CA TYR A 26 -6.17 12.87 2.84
C TYR A 26 -6.09 12.70 1.33
N TRP A 27 -7.22 12.32 0.72
CA TRP A 27 -7.37 12.29 -0.74
C TRP A 27 -7.91 13.64 -1.19
N HIS A 28 -7.19 14.30 -2.10
CA HIS A 28 -7.69 15.55 -2.65
C HIS A 28 -8.97 15.27 -3.48
N PRO A 29 -10.05 16.06 -3.32
CA PRO A 29 -11.35 15.75 -3.95
C PRO A 29 -11.34 15.82 -5.48
N TYR A 30 -10.48 16.67 -6.05
CA TYR A 30 -10.45 16.93 -7.50
C TYR A 30 -9.14 16.57 -8.20
N ARG A 31 -8.07 16.31 -7.44
CA ARG A 31 -6.72 16.10 -7.97
C ARG A 31 -6.33 14.68 -7.62
N ASN A 32 -5.61 14.02 -8.50
CA ASN A 32 -5.14 12.66 -8.25
C ASN A 32 -3.92 12.66 -7.32
N GLU A 33 -4.14 13.17 -6.12
CA GLU A 33 -3.12 13.42 -5.11
C GLU A 33 -3.59 12.94 -3.73
N ILE A 34 -2.66 12.33 -3.01
CA ILE A 34 -2.84 11.95 -1.61
C ILE A 34 -1.81 12.71 -0.78
N ILE A 35 -2.25 13.28 0.34
CA ILE A 35 -1.40 13.93 1.33
C ILE A 35 -1.35 13.07 2.59
N THR A 36 -0.16 12.90 3.15
CA THR A 36 0.07 12.14 4.40
C THR A 36 0.87 12.96 5.39
N THR A 37 0.53 12.89 6.68
CA THR A 37 1.30 13.49 7.77
C THR A 37 1.93 12.39 8.64
N SER A 38 3.16 12.59 9.10
CA SER A 38 3.90 11.57 9.84
C SER A 38 4.68 12.18 11.00
N TRP A 39 4.94 11.35 12.01
CA TRP A 39 5.80 11.70 13.14
C TRP A 39 7.28 11.89 12.77
N ASP A 40 7.68 11.60 11.54
CA ASP A 40 9.02 11.90 11.03
C ASP A 40 9.23 13.39 10.71
N GLY A 41 8.22 14.23 10.99
CA GLY A 41 8.25 15.67 10.77
C GLY A 41 8.08 16.06 9.31
N ARG A 42 7.65 15.15 8.42
CA ARG A 42 7.45 15.41 7.00
C ARG A 42 6.00 15.18 6.58
N ILE A 43 5.62 15.91 5.53
CA ILE A 43 4.39 15.70 4.77
C ILE A 43 4.74 14.96 3.49
N GLY A 44 4.04 13.87 3.20
CA GLY A 44 4.15 13.14 1.94
C GLY A 44 3.08 13.62 0.96
N ARG A 45 3.47 13.84 -0.31
CA ARG A 45 2.55 14.04 -1.44
C ARG A 45 2.74 12.92 -2.45
N TRP A 46 1.67 12.21 -2.75
CA TRP A 46 1.67 11.05 -3.63
C TRP A 46 0.77 11.33 -4.83
N THR A 47 1.24 11.02 -6.03
CA THR A 47 0.49 11.20 -7.28
C THR A 47 0.49 9.91 -8.07
N TYR A 48 -0.64 9.54 -8.66
CA TYR A 48 -0.68 8.42 -9.59
C TYR A 48 0.13 8.75 -10.85
N ARG A 49 0.92 7.80 -11.33
CA ARG A 49 1.59 7.87 -12.64
C ARG A 49 1.18 6.65 -13.44
N ASP A 50 0.63 6.88 -14.62
CA ASP A 50 0.32 5.80 -15.54
C ASP A 50 1.62 5.15 -16.02
N LYS A 51 1.67 3.82 -15.97
CA LYS A 51 2.83 3.04 -16.43
C LYS A 51 2.94 3.03 -17.95
N THR A 52 1.86 3.37 -18.66
CA THR A 52 1.83 3.39 -20.13
C THR A 52 2.51 4.62 -20.72
N SER A 53 2.42 5.78 -20.04
CA SER A 53 3.00 7.05 -20.51
C SER A 53 4.51 7.19 -20.32
N ALA A 54 5.18 6.20 -19.73
CA ALA A 54 6.62 6.23 -19.46
C ALA A 54 7.47 5.60 -20.59
N ARG A 55 6.84 5.02 -21.63
CA ARG A 55 7.57 4.32 -22.71
C ARG A 55 8.20 5.23 -23.76
N ASP A 56 7.91 6.53 -23.75
CA ASP A 56 8.35 7.43 -24.81
C ASP A 56 9.65 8.21 -24.50
N ASN A 57 10.33 7.95 -23.37
CA ASN A 57 11.61 8.61 -23.06
C ASN A 57 12.54 7.75 -22.16
N GLU A 58 13.24 6.75 -22.71
CA GLU A 58 14.40 6.15 -22.02
C GLU A 58 15.60 6.04 -22.99
N PRO A 59 16.71 6.77 -22.76
CA PRO A 59 17.98 6.44 -23.37
C PRO A 59 18.58 5.26 -22.61
N GLU A 60 18.70 4.15 -23.32
CA GLU A 60 19.31 2.87 -22.95
C GLU A 60 20.47 3.01 -21.93
N ARG A 61 20.19 2.77 -20.64
CA ARG A 61 21.26 2.61 -19.63
C ARG A 61 21.53 1.13 -19.35
N ARG A 62 22.61 0.70 -19.99
CA ARG A 62 23.36 -0.55 -19.88
C ARG A 62 23.27 -1.27 -18.51
N SER A 63 22.87 -2.53 -18.60
CA SER A 63 22.84 -3.57 -17.56
C SER A 63 24.13 -3.68 -16.73
N GLN A 64 23.97 -3.84 -15.41
CA GLN A 64 24.90 -4.59 -14.57
C GLN A 64 24.12 -5.56 -13.65
N ASN A 65 24.52 -6.82 -13.75
CA ASN A 65 23.93 -8.01 -13.14
C ASN A 65 24.07 -8.05 -11.61
N SER A 66 23.09 -8.62 -10.90
CA SER A 66 23.33 -9.73 -9.96
C SER A 66 22.00 -10.30 -9.42
N THR A 67 21.69 -11.51 -9.85
CA THR A 67 20.67 -12.42 -9.31
C THR A 67 20.97 -12.71 -7.83
N ASN A 68 19.95 -12.64 -6.95
CA ASN A 68 19.76 -13.34 -5.65
C ASN A 68 18.96 -12.52 -4.61
N GLY A 69 17.78 -12.02 -4.96
CA GLY A 69 16.84 -11.42 -3.99
C GLY A 69 15.79 -12.44 -3.50
N PRO A 70 15.38 -12.44 -2.21
CA PRO A 70 14.41 -13.40 -1.71
C PRO A 70 13.03 -13.16 -2.33
N LYS A 71 12.42 -14.22 -2.88
CA LYS A 71 11.03 -14.18 -3.36
C LYS A 71 10.08 -13.99 -2.18
N PHE A 72 9.35 -12.87 -2.15
CA PHE A 72 8.37 -12.58 -1.10
C PHE A 72 7.14 -13.51 -1.21
N GLN A 73 6.86 -14.27 -0.15
CA GLN A 73 5.61 -15.01 0.03
C GLN A 73 4.65 -14.14 0.85
N PRO A 74 3.38 -13.97 0.44
CA PRO A 74 2.42 -13.21 1.23
C PRO A 74 2.18 -13.92 2.59
N PRO A 75 2.11 -13.18 3.70
CA PRO A 75 1.88 -13.77 5.01
C PRO A 75 0.50 -14.44 5.06
N GLN A 76 0.45 -15.72 5.45
CA GLN A 76 -0.80 -16.49 5.61
C GLN A 76 -1.56 -16.19 6.91
N THR A 77 -1.21 -15.13 7.63
CA THR A 77 -1.86 -14.82 8.90
C THR A 77 -3.16 -14.05 8.68
N PRO A 78 -4.27 -14.45 9.33
CA PRO A 78 -5.54 -13.78 9.14
C PRO A 78 -5.45 -12.33 9.64
N LEU A 79 -6.04 -11.43 8.86
CA LEU A 79 -6.07 -9.99 9.10
C LEU A 79 -6.50 -9.70 10.55
N ARG A 80 -5.63 -9.03 11.30
CA ARG A 80 -5.81 -8.64 12.72
C ARG A 80 -7.03 -7.72 12.98
N ARG A 81 -7.82 -7.42 11.95
CA ARG A 81 -8.88 -6.39 11.95
C ARG A 81 -10.30 -6.93 12.17
N SER A 82 -10.47 -8.11 12.77
CA SER A 82 -11.82 -8.65 13.03
C SER A 82 -11.95 -9.55 14.26
N SER A 83 -11.16 -9.34 15.32
CA SER A 83 -11.35 -10.06 16.60
C SER A 83 -12.80 -9.93 17.13
N ARG A 84 -13.37 -8.73 17.10
CA ARG A 84 -14.75 -8.48 17.56
C ARG A 84 -15.81 -9.20 16.71
N ILE A 85 -15.62 -9.29 15.40
CA ILE A 85 -16.55 -9.97 14.48
C ILE A 85 -16.42 -11.50 14.61
N ALA A 86 -15.21 -12.00 14.81
CA ALA A 86 -14.94 -13.43 15.02
C ALA A 86 -15.57 -13.94 16.33
N SER A 87 -15.51 -13.16 17.41
CA SER A 87 -16.17 -13.53 18.68
C SER A 87 -17.69 -13.60 18.55
N LYS A 88 -18.30 -12.70 17.76
CA LYS A 88 -19.76 -12.68 17.58
C LYS A 88 -20.28 -13.88 16.78
N LYS A 89 -19.51 -14.39 15.80
CA LYS A 89 -19.87 -15.61 15.05
C LYS A 89 -19.75 -16.91 15.86
N ARG A 90 -18.95 -16.94 16.93
CA ARG A 90 -18.81 -18.12 17.79
C ARG A 90 -19.98 -18.26 18.77
N SER A 91 -20.52 -17.15 19.25
CA SER A 91 -21.68 -17.16 20.14
C SER A 91 -22.96 -17.57 19.44
N THR A 92 -23.13 -17.20 18.16
CA THR A 92 -24.35 -17.50 17.38
C THR A 92 -24.40 -18.94 16.83
N ARG A 93 -23.41 -19.78 17.15
CA ARG A 93 -23.35 -21.19 16.72
C ARG A 93 -23.44 -22.17 17.89
N ALA A 94 -23.71 -21.68 19.10
CA ALA A 94 -23.75 -22.46 20.33
C ALA A 94 -25.17 -22.61 20.91
N ASP A 95 -26.21 -22.27 20.14
CA ASP A 95 -27.61 -22.59 20.42
C ASP A 95 -28.16 -23.54 19.34
#